data_AF-A0A6L7KJF5-F1
#
_entry.id   AF-A0A6L7KJF5-F1
#
_cell.length_a   1.000
_cell.length_b   1.000
_cell.length_c   1.000
_cell.angle_alpha   90.00
_cell.angle_beta   90.00
_cell.angle_gamma   90.00
#
_symmetry.space_group_name_H-M   'P 1'
#
loop_
_entity.id
_entity.type
_entity.pdbx_description
1 polymer ?
#
loop_
_entity_poly.entity_id
_entity_poly.type
_entity_poly.pdbx_seq_one_letter_code
_entity_poly.pdbx_strand_id
1 'polypeptide(L)' 'MASEAHHALKARARQRNRSAESLAREILERSLVPESRTGLGSRIAAPWDGAGLSGVDLERDRTPCEPMDLQ' A
#
# COMPACT_ATOMS: atom_id res chain seq x y z
N MET A 1 14.17 -15.34 21.25
CA MET A 1 13.08 -15.08 20.28
C MET A 1 13.54 -14.22 19.10
N ALA A 2 13.94 -12.96 19.27
CA ALA A 2 14.33 -12.10 18.13
C ALA A 2 15.59 -12.58 17.36
N SER A 3 16.60 -13.11 18.07
CA SER A 3 17.83 -13.64 17.45
C SER A 3 17.55 -14.87 16.56
N GLU A 4 16.78 -15.83 17.06
CA GLU A 4 16.48 -17.06 16.32
C GLU A 4 15.63 -16.78 15.07
N ALA A 5 14.64 -15.89 15.18
CA ALA A 5 13.87 -15.41 14.03
C ALA A 5 14.77 -14.72 12.98
N HIS A 6 15.73 -13.91 13.42
CA HIS A 6 16.70 -13.27 12.53
C HIS A 6 17.61 -14.28 11.83
N HIS A 7 18.09 -15.30 12.55
CA HIS A 7 18.91 -16.39 11.98
C HIS A 7 18.11 -17.22 10.96
N ALA A 8 16.88 -17.59 11.29
CA ALA A 8 15.99 -18.32 10.39
C ALA A 8 15.70 -17.53 9.11
N LEU A 9 15.42 -16.22 9.23
CA LEU A 9 15.21 -15.34 8.09
C LEU A 9 16.47 -15.25 7.20
N LYS A 10 17.66 -15.09 7.78
CA LYS A 10 18.93 -15.06 7.04
C LYS A 10 19.21 -16.40 6.34
N ALA A 11 18.95 -17.53 6.99
CA ALA A 11 19.12 -18.84 6.38
C ALA A 11 18.19 -19.01 5.17
N ARG A 12 16.92 -18.62 5.31
CA ARG A 12 15.94 -18.67 4.21
C ARG A 12 16.28 -17.71 3.06
N ALA A 13 16.85 -16.54 3.35
CA ALA A 13 17.28 -15.59 2.33
C ALA A 13 18.43 -16.13 1.47
N ARG A 14 19.42 -16.78 2.11
CA ARG A 14 20.52 -17.46 1.43
C ARG A 14 20.03 -18.57 0.51
N GLN A 15 19.09 -19.40 0.97
CA GLN A 15 18.49 -20.46 0.15
C GLN A 15 17.80 -19.93 -1.11
N ARG A 16 17.24 -18.72 -1.06
CA ARG A 16 16.57 -18.06 -2.19
C ARG A 16 17.48 -17.13 -2.99
N ASN A 17 18.79 -17.10 -2.70
CA ASN A 17 19.77 -16.20 -3.30
C ASN A 17 19.32 -14.71 -3.27
N ARG A 18 18.75 -14.28 -2.13
CA ARG A 18 18.27 -12.92 -1.90
C ARG A 18 18.84 -12.34 -0.62
N SER A 19 18.75 -11.02 -0.47
CA SER A 19 19.06 -10.38 0.81
C SER A 19 17.97 -10.68 1.85
N ALA A 20 18.34 -10.62 3.14
CA ALA A 20 17.39 -10.81 4.24
C ALA A 20 16.30 -9.73 4.26
N GLU A 21 16.65 -8.49 3.91
CA GLU A 21 15.68 -7.39 3.76
C GLU A 21 14.68 -7.68 2.64
N SER A 22 15.16 -8.12 1.48
CA SER A 22 14.30 -8.43 0.33
C SER A 22 13.29 -9.54 0.67
N LEU A 23 13.74 -10.57 1.41
CA LEU A 23 12.87 -11.64 1.88
C LEU A 23 11.89 -11.16 2.96
N ALA A 24 12.33 -10.31 3.89
CA ALA A 24 11.46 -9.72 4.91
C ALA A 24 10.35 -8.88 4.26
N ARG A 25 10.71 -8.04 3.29
CA ARG A 25 9.76 -7.20 2.55
C ARG A 25 8.70 -8.05 1.83
N GLU A 26 9.10 -9.11 1.13
CA GLU A 26 8.15 -10.03 0.49
C GLU A 26 7.21 -10.70 1.51
N ILE A 27 7.73 -11.16 2.64
CA ILE A 27 6.90 -11.78 3.70
C ILE A 27 5.87 -10.78 4.22
N LEU A 28 6.30 -9.55 4.49
CA LEU A 28 5.42 -8.49 4.97
C LEU A 28 4.39 -8.09 3.92
N GLU A 29 4.80 -7.87 2.67
CA GLU A 29 3.89 -7.55 1.57
C GLU A 29 2.81 -8.61 1.42
N ARG A 30 3.18 -9.90 1.36
CA ARG A 30 2.21 -11.00 1.25
C ARG A 30 1.30 -11.14 2.48
N SER A 31 1.79 -10.79 3.66
CA SER A 31 1.01 -10.93 4.90
C SER A 31 0.09 -9.74 5.15
N LEU A 32 0.49 -8.54 4.74
CA LEU A 32 -0.21 -7.28 5.01
C LEU A 32 -1.06 -6.81 3.84
N VAL A 33 -0.78 -7.28 2.62
CA VAL A 33 -1.55 -6.96 1.41
C VAL A 33 -2.11 -8.28 0.86
N PRO A 34 -3.30 -8.70 1.32
CA PRO A 34 -3.98 -9.85 0.76
C PRO A 34 -4.14 -9.67 -0.75
N GLU A 35 -3.89 -10.72 -1.54
CA GLU A 35 -4.03 -10.67 -3.01
C GLU A 35 -5.45 -10.28 -3.46
N SER A 36 -6.46 -10.57 -2.62
CA SER A 36 -7.85 -10.18 -2.82
C SER A 36 -8.17 -8.74 -2.43
N ARG A 37 -7.21 -7.99 -1.86
CA ARG A 37 -7.44 -6.62 -1.41
C ARG A 37 -7.50 -5.68 -2.62
N THR A 38 -8.71 -5.36 -3.05
CA THR A 38 -8.94 -4.27 -4.00
C THR A 38 -8.62 -2.93 -3.33
N GLY A 39 -7.72 -2.14 -3.93
CA GLY A 39 -7.36 -0.82 -3.43
C GLY A 39 -8.58 0.11 -3.39
N LEU A 40 -8.61 1.03 -2.41
CA LEU A 40 -9.71 1.99 -2.25
C LEU A 40 -9.93 2.78 -3.55
N GLY A 41 -8.85 3.26 -4.19
CA GLY A 41 -8.93 3.96 -5.46
C GLY A 41 -9.58 3.13 -6.57
N SER A 42 -9.20 1.86 -6.72
CA SER A 42 -9.81 0.95 -7.71
C SER A 42 -11.29 0.71 -7.43
N ARG A 43 -11.69 0.58 -6.15
CA ARG A 43 -13.10 0.43 -5.76
C ARG A 43 -13.90 1.69 -6.01
N ILE A 44 -13.31 2.87 -5.77
CA ILE A 44 -13.91 4.15 -6.08
C ILE A 44 -14.04 4.30 -7.59
N ALA A 45 -13.04 3.92 -8.38
CA ALA A 45 -13.02 4.09 -9.83
C ALA A 45 -13.93 3.13 -10.58
N ALA A 46 -14.10 1.88 -10.11
CA ALA A 46 -14.86 0.85 -10.82
C ALA A 46 -16.30 1.26 -11.17
N PRO A 47 -17.08 1.93 -10.29
CA PRO A 47 -18.40 2.47 -10.65
C PRO A 47 -18.40 3.53 -11.77
N TRP A 48 -17.27 4.20 -12.01
CA TRP A 48 -17.14 5.25 -13.01
C TRP A 48 -16.55 4.75 -14.33
N ASP A 49 -16.27 3.45 -14.45
CA ASP A 49 -15.79 2.89 -15.71
C ASP A 49 -16.86 3.06 -16.80
N GLY A 50 -16.49 3.72 -17.91
CA GLY A 50 -17.42 4.10 -18.97
C GLY A 50 -18.35 5.28 -18.66
N ALA A 51 -18.21 5.93 -17.49
CA ALA A 51 -18.96 7.15 -17.20
C ALA A 51 -18.47 8.31 -18.09
N GLY A 52 -19.40 8.94 -18.82
CA GLY A 52 -19.13 10.12 -19.63
C GLY A 52 -18.90 11.36 -18.76
N LEU A 53 -17.68 11.55 -18.26
CA LEU A 53 -17.30 12.69 -17.41
C LEU A 53 -16.94 13.95 -18.22
N SER A 54 -17.02 13.89 -19.54
CA SER A 54 -16.74 15.05 -20.40
C SER A 54 -17.73 16.18 -20.14
N GLY A 55 -17.22 17.36 -19.78
CA GLY A 55 -18.05 18.54 -19.48
C GLY A 55 -18.57 18.61 -18.05
N VAL A 56 -18.18 17.68 -17.18
CA VAL A 56 -18.40 17.82 -15.74
C VAL A 56 -17.44 18.87 -15.21
N ASP A 57 -17.97 20.05 -14.89
CA ASP A 57 -17.24 21.09 -14.17
C ASP A 57 -17.50 20.93 -12.67
N LEU A 58 -16.42 20.79 -11.90
CA LEU A 58 -16.47 20.65 -10.46
C LEU A 58 -15.85 21.91 -9.85
N GLU A 59 -16.73 22.82 -9.44
CA GLU A 59 -16.30 23.97 -8.65
C GLU A 59 -15.80 23.50 -7.29
N ARG A 60 -14.51 23.70 -7.05
CA ARG A 60 -13.86 23.38 -5.78
C ARG A 60 -13.81 24.63 -4.94
N ASP A 61 -14.10 24.49 -3.65
CA ASP A 61 -13.78 25.52 -2.68
C ASP A 61 -12.27 25.82 -2.72
N ARG A 62 -11.93 27.09 -2.93
CA ARG A 62 -10.56 27.60 -2.99
C ARG A 62 -10.14 28.30 -1.72
N THR A 63 -11.00 28.30 -0.70
CA THR A 63 -10.67 28.81 0.63
C THR A 63 -9.44 28.06 1.15
N PRO A 64 -8.34 28.75 1.50
CA PRO A 64 -7.18 28.10 2.10
C PRO A 64 -7.59 27.32 3.34
N CYS A 65 -7.12 26.08 3.47
CA CYS A 65 -7.31 25.35 4.73
C CYS A 65 -6.51 26.03 5.84
N GLU A 66 -7.17 26.32 6.95
CA GLU A 66 -6.48 26.69 8.18
C GLU A 66 -5.63 25.50 8.67
N PRO A 67 -4.41 25.73 9.17
CA PRO A 67 -3.56 24.68 9.69
C PRO A 67 -4.25 23.93 10.84
N MET A 68 -4.12 22.60 10.85
CA MET A 68 -4.54 21.81 12.01
C MET A 68 -3.59 22.05 13.17
N ASP A 69 -4.14 22.34 14.35
CA ASP A 69 -3.36 22.34 15.58
C ASP A 69 -3.07 20.89 16.00
N LEU A 70 -1.80 20.55 16.17
CA LEU A 70 -1.31 19.19 16.51
C LEU A 70 -0.84 19.10 17.97
N GLN A 71 -1.13 20.11 18.79
CA GLN A 71 -0.76 20.18 20.22
C GLN A 71 -1.52 19.17 21.07
#